data_AF-A0A6V7L645-F1
#
_entry.id   AF-A0A6V7L645-F1
#
_cell.length_a   1.000
_cell.length_b   1.000
_cell.length_c   1.000
_cell.angle_alpha   90.00
_cell.angle_beta   90.00
_cell.angle_gamma   90.00
#
_symmetry.space_group_name_H-M   'P 1'
#
loop_
_entity.id
_entity.type
_entity.pdbx_description
1 polymer ?
#
loop_
_entity_poly.entity_id
_entity_poly.type
_entity_poly.pdbx_seq_one_letter_code
_entity_poly.pdbx_strand_id
1 'polypeptide(L)' 'AEKRAHHNALERKRRDHIKDSFSSLRDAVPALQGEKVASRAQILKKAAEYIRLMKTKNMSHQQDIEDLHRQNNLLESQ' A
#
# COMPACT_ATOMS: atom_id res chain seq x y z
N ALA A 1 26.79 29.58 -14.92
CA ALA A 1 25.48 29.66 -14.24
C ALA A 1 24.50 28.61 -14.76
N GLU A 2 24.46 28.35 -16.07
CA GLU A 2 23.56 27.41 -16.72
C GLU A 2 23.62 25.96 -16.18
N LYS A 3 24.83 25.40 -15.97
CA LYS A 3 24.98 24.04 -15.39
C LYS A 3 24.28 23.90 -14.02
N ARG A 4 24.34 24.93 -13.17
CA ARG A 4 23.64 24.96 -11.87
C ARG A 4 22.12 25.05 -12.04
N ALA A 5 21.65 25.88 -12.98
CA ALA A 5 20.23 26.00 -13.29
C ALA A 5 19.64 24.70 -13.83
N HIS A 6 20.35 24.02 -14.74
CA HIS A 6 19.95 22.74 -15.31
C HIS A 6 19.87 21.64 -14.24
N HIS A 7 20.91 21.53 -13.40
CA HIS A 7 20.90 20.59 -12.28
C HIS A 7 19.73 20.82 -11.32
N ASN A 8 19.44 22.09 -10.97
CA ASN A 8 18.30 22.43 -10.12
C ASN A 8 16.95 22.09 -10.76
N ALA A 9 16.83 22.19 -12.09
CA ALA A 9 15.63 21.81 -12.81
C ALA A 9 15.41 20.28 -12.77
N LEU A 10 16.46 19.49 -12.99
CA LEU A 10 16.41 18.04 -12.90
C LEU A 10 16.01 17.57 -11.50
N GLU A 11 16.60 18.15 -10.46
CA GLU A 11 16.28 17.78 -9.08
C GLU A 11 14.85 18.18 -8.68
N ARG A 12 14.33 19.31 -9.19
CA ARG A 12 12.90 19.64 -9.01
C ARG A 12 12.00 18.58 -9.62
N LYS A 13 12.25 18.20 -10.89
CA LYS A 13 11.49 17.15 -11.57
C LYS A 13 11.53 15.82 -10.80
N ARG A 14 12.70 15.45 -10.28
CA ARG A 14 12.86 14.25 -9.44
C ARG A 14 12.01 14.31 -8.16
N ARG A 15 11.98 15.47 -7.48
CA ARG A 15 11.16 15.67 -6.28
C ARG A 15 9.66 15.66 -6.56
N ASP A 16 9.25 16.18 -7.71
CA ASP A 16 7.84 16.16 -8.13
C ASP A 16 7.38 14.70 -8.34
N HIS A 17 8.18 13.87 -9.02
CA HIS A 17 7.88 12.44 -9.18
C HIS A 17 7.75 11.70 -7.83
N ILE A 18 8.59 12.05 -6.85
CA ILE A 18 8.50 11.47 -5.50
C ILE A 18 7.21 11.93 -4.80
N LYS A 19 6.85 13.21 -4.94
CA LYS A 19 5.61 13.75 -4.38
C LYS A 19 4.39 13.05 -4.94
N ASP A 20 4.38 12.77 -6.24
CA ASP A 20 3.30 12.03 -6.90
C ASP A 20 3.23 10.59 -6.38
N SER A 21 4.39 9.93 -6.25
CA SER A 21 4.46 8.58 -5.67
C SER A 21 3.94 8.51 -4.23
N PHE A 22 4.21 9.52 -3.41
CA PHE A 22 3.64 9.63 -2.06
C PHE A 22 2.13 9.85 -2.07
N SER A 23 1.61 10.58 -3.05
CA SER A 23 0.17 10.81 -3.22
C SER A 23 -0.53 9.50 -3.59
N SER A 24 -0.01 8.77 -4.58
CA SER A 24 -0.51 7.45 -4.95
C SER A 24 -0.45 6.44 -3.80
N LEU A 25 0.63 6.45 -3.02
CA LEU A 25 0.76 5.57 -1.85
C LEU A 25 -0.27 5.92 -0.76
N ARG A 26 -0.49 7.21 -0.48
CA ARG A 26 -1.52 7.65 0.48
C ARG A 26 -2.90 7.17 0.05
N ASP A 27 -3.24 7.36 -1.22
CA ASP A 27 -4.57 7.05 -1.75
C ASP A 27 -4.83 5.52 -1.78
N ALA A 28 -3.77 4.71 -1.83
CA ALA A 28 -3.85 3.24 -1.75
C ALA A 28 -3.99 2.69 -0.31
N VAL A 29 -3.86 3.53 0.73
CA VAL A 29 -3.93 3.11 2.13
C VAL A 29 -5.28 3.57 2.71
N PRO A 30 -6.24 2.67 2.99
CA PRO A 30 -7.60 3.04 3.40
C PRO A 30 -7.67 3.94 4.63
N ALA A 31 -6.76 3.74 5.60
CA ALA A 31 -6.71 4.54 6.83
C ALA A 31 -6.30 6.01 6.61
N LEU A 32 -5.75 6.34 5.44
CA LEU A 32 -5.36 7.70 5.05
C LEU A 32 -6.34 8.31 4.05
N GLN A 33 -7.32 7.54 3.56
CA GLN A 33 -8.28 8.00 2.59
C GLN A 33 -9.20 9.05 3.23
N GLY A 34 -9.22 10.26 2.67
CA GLY A 34 -9.97 11.40 3.24
C GLY A 34 -9.17 12.28 4.20
N GLU A 35 -7.95 11.89 4.57
CA GLU A 35 -7.07 12.74 5.37
C GLU A 35 -6.43 13.81 4.48
N LYS A 36 -6.93 15.05 4.59
CA LYS A 36 -6.50 16.18 3.72
C LYS A 36 -4.98 16.42 3.77
N VAL A 37 -4.34 16.14 4.91
CA VAL A 37 -2.90 16.36 5.11
C VAL A 37 -2.30 15.20 5.92
N ALA A 38 -1.71 14.22 5.23
CA ALA A 38 -0.90 13.18 5.85
C ALA A 38 0.59 13.47 5.58
N SER A 39 1.42 13.49 6.63
CA SER A 39 2.87 13.66 6.47
C SER A 39 3.52 12.44 5.80
N ARG A 40 4.69 12.61 5.16
CA ARG A 40 5.44 11.50 4.56
C ARG A 40 5.73 10.38 5.55
N ALA A 41 6.07 10.72 6.79
CA ALA A 41 6.33 9.74 7.84
C ALA A 41 5.06 8.95 8.21
N GLN A 42 3.91 9.62 8.32
CA GLN A 42 2.63 8.95 8.56
C GLN A 42 2.25 8.04 7.40
N ILE A 43 2.43 8.49 6.14
CA ILE A 43 2.15 7.67 4.95
C ILE A 43 2.96 6.38 5.00
N LEU A 44 4.28 6.46 5.22
CA LEU A 44 5.13 5.28 5.31
C LEU A 44 4.74 4.35 6.46
N LYS A 45 4.46 4.91 7.64
CA LYS A 45 4.06 4.14 8.83
C LYS A 45 2.75 3.38 8.57
N LYS A 46 1.73 4.07 8.07
CA LYS A 46 0.40 3.52 7.81
C LYS A 46 0.41 2.52 6.65
N ALA A 47 1.21 2.76 5.62
CA ALA A 47 1.43 1.78 4.55
C ALA A 47 2.06 0.48 5.09
N ALA A 48 3.09 0.59 5.94
CA ALA A 48 3.75 -0.58 6.54
C ALA A 48 2.82 -1.33 7.51
N GLU A 49 1.96 -0.63 8.26
CA GLU A 49 0.90 -1.24 9.08
C GLU A 49 -0.12 -1.96 8.19
N TYR A 50 -0.57 -1.33 7.11
CA TYR A 50 -1.57 -1.88 6.20
C TYR A 50 -1.07 -3.14 5.46
N ILE A 51 0.17 -3.14 4.98
CA ILE A 51 0.78 -4.33 4.36
C ILE A 51 0.81 -5.51 5.35
N ARG A 52 1.18 -5.27 6.61
CA ARG A 52 1.19 -6.32 7.65
C ARG A 52 -0.20 -6.87 7.91
N LEU A 53 -1.18 -5.98 8.08
CA LEU A 53 -2.59 -6.36 8.26
C LEU A 53 -3.10 -7.21 7.09
N MET A 54 -2.87 -6.76 5.85
CA MET A 54 -3.37 -7.47 4.66
C MET A 54 -2.72 -8.84 4.48
N LYS A 55 -1.43 -9.00 4.83
CA LYS A 55 -0.79 -10.32 4.83
C LYS A 55 -1.48 -11.30 5.78
N THR A 56 -1.69 -10.88 7.04
CA THR A 56 -2.39 -11.72 8.02
C THR A 56 -3.82 -12.03 7.60
N LYS A 57 -4.55 -11.04 7.09
CA LYS A 57 -5.92 -11.21 6.61
C LYS A 57 -6.01 -12.20 5.45
N ASN A 58 -5.11 -12.09 4.47
CA ASN A 58 -5.08 -13.02 3.33
C ASN A 58 -4.74 -14.45 3.77
N MET A 59 -3.82 -14.61 4.74
CA MET A 59 -3.51 -15.93 5.29
C MET A 59 -4.72 -16.57 5.98
N SER A 60 -5.47 -15.80 6.78
CA SER A 60 -6.71 -16.28 7.42
C SER A 60 -7.73 -16.70 6.38
N HIS A 61 -7.96 -15.88 5.35
CA HIS A 61 -8.91 -16.21 4.29
C HIS A 61 -8.48 -17.46 3.51
N GLN A 62 -7.19 -17.65 3.28
CA GLN A 62 -6.70 -18.87 2.64
C GLN A 62 -6.99 -20.10 3.51
N GLN A 63 -6.82 -20.00 4.83
CA GLN A 63 -7.16 -21.08 5.75
C GLN A 63 -8.65 -21.38 5.75
N ASP A 64 -9.49 -20.34 5.78
CA ASP A 64 -10.95 -20.47 5.72
C ASP A 64 -11.40 -21.18 4.44
N ILE A 65 -10.80 -20.84 3.30
CA ILE A 65 -11.06 -21.48 2.00
C ILE A 65 -10.70 -22.98 2.06
N GLU A 66 -9.54 -23.32 2.61
CA GLU A 66 -9.12 -24.72 2.75
C GLU A 66 -10.04 -25.51 3.67
N ASP A 67 -10.48 -24.93 4.78
CA ASP A 67 -11.42 -25.55 5.71
C ASP A 67 -12.78 -25.80 5.05
N LEU A 68 -13.29 -24.84 4.29
CA LEU A 68 -14.53 -24.99 3.54
C LEU A 68 -14.42 -26.06 2.46
N HIS A 69 -13.30 -26.13 1.73
CA HIS A 69 -13.06 -27.21 0.77
C HIS A 69 -13.03 -28.58 1.44
N ARG A 70 -12.38 -28.72 2.62
CA ARG A 70 -12.40 -29.98 3.38
C ARG A 70 -13.80 -30.38 3.80
N GLN A 71 -14.59 -29.44 4.31
CA GLN A 71 -15.97 -29.69 4.73
C GLN A 71 -16.86 -30.12 3.56
N ASN A 72 -16.75 -29.44 2.42
CA ASN A 72 -17.51 -29.80 1.22
C ASN A 72 -17.16 -31.22 0.74
N ASN A 73 -15.87 -31.56 0.67
CA ASN A 73 -15.45 -32.91 0.26
C ASN A 73 -15.99 -34.00 1.19
N LEU A 74 -16.03 -33.74 2.50
CA LEU A 74 -16.61 -34.68 3.48
C LEU A 74 -18.11 -34.86 3.25
N LEU A 75 -18.84 -33.78 2.99
CA LEU A 75 -20.28 -33.82 2.71
C LEU A 75 -20.60 -34.50 1.39
N GLU A 76 -19.79 -34.30 0.35
CA GLU A 76 -19.96 -34.98 -0.95
C GLU A 76 -19.66 -36.49 -0.88
N SER A 77 -18.88 -36.92 0.11
CA SER A 77 -18.56 -38.34 0.33
C SER A 77 -19.58 -39.11 1.18
N GLN A 78 -20.63 -38.44 1.69
CA GLN A 78 -21.75 -39.04 2.42
C GLN A 78 -22.86 -39.49 1.47
#